data_AF-A0A852N3W7-F1
#
_entry.id   AF-A0A852N3W7-F1
#
_cell.length_a   1.000
_cell.length_b   1.000
_cell.length_c   1.000
_cell.angle_alpha   90.00
_cell.angle_beta   90.00
_cell.angle_gamma   90.00
#
_symmetry.space_group_name_H-M   'P 1'
#
loop_
_entity.id
_entity.type
_entity.pdbx_description
1 polymer ?
#
loop_
_entity_poly.entity_id
_entity_poly.type
_entity_poly.pdbx_seq_one_letter_code
_entity_poly.pdbx_strand_id
1 'polypeptide(L)' 'LARRGWWDETQEKDWRKSSRKMVLEAFERAEREPKPPPRSLFSDVYREMPPRLRRQRAELERHLETYGEHYPLQHFQK' A
#
# COMPACT_ATOMS: atom_id res chain seq x y z
N LEU A 1 30.27 -15.58 12.28
CA LEU A 1 29.42 -16.08 13.38
C LEU A 1 29.74 -17.53 13.72
N ALA A 2 29.77 -18.44 12.73
CA ALA A 2 30.15 -19.84 12.93
C ALA A 2 31.54 -20.04 13.56
N ARG A 3 32.59 -19.37 13.06
CA ARG A 3 33.95 -19.42 13.66
C ARG A 3 34.04 -18.85 15.08
N ARG A 4 33.03 -18.08 15.53
CA ARG A 4 32.92 -17.53 16.89
C ARG A 4 31.93 -18.33 17.76
N GLY A 5 31.31 -19.40 17.23
CA GLY A 5 30.30 -20.20 17.92
C GLY A 5 28.92 -19.52 18.08
N TRP A 6 28.67 -18.38 17.44
CA TRP A 6 27.42 -17.61 17.60
C TRP A 6 26.34 -17.96 16.57
N TRP A 7 26.61 -18.91 15.67
CA TRP A 7 25.68 -19.33 14.63
C TRP A 7 26.05 -20.71 14.15
N ASP A 8 25.05 -21.55 13.92
CA ASP A 8 25.20 -22.91 13.42
C ASP A 8 24.20 -23.18 12.28
N GLU A 9 24.30 -24.37 11.68
CA GLU A 9 23.44 -24.74 10.56
C GLU A 9 21.96 -24.87 10.92
N THR A 10 21.64 -25.19 12.18
CA THR A 10 20.25 -25.27 12.66
C THR A 10 19.66 -23.87 12.71
N GLN A 11 20.39 -22.93 13.30
CA GLN A 11 20.02 -21.51 13.33
C GLN A 11 19.87 -20.93 11.92
N GLU A 12 20.76 -21.27 10.98
CA GLU A 12 20.64 -20.85 9.57
C GLU A 12 19.35 -21.39 8.92
N LYS A 13 19.05 -22.68 9.09
CA LYS A 13 17.85 -23.30 8.51
C LYS A 13 16.57 -22.70 9.09
N ASP A 14 16.52 -22.52 10.41
CA ASP A 14 15.36 -21.94 11.10
C ASP A 14 15.18 -20.46 10.77
N TRP A 15 16.27 -19.69 10.70
CA TRP A 15 16.25 -18.30 10.27
C TRP A 15 15.77 -18.15 8.83
N ARG A 16 16.27 -18.98 7.91
CA ARG A 16 15.85 -18.94 6.51
C ARG A 16 14.37 -19.28 6.36
N LYS A 17 13.87 -20.28 7.10
CA LYS A 17 12.45 -20.67 7.10
C LYS A 17 11.57 -19.56 7.66
N SER A 18 11.93 -19.01 8.82
CA SER A 18 11.17 -17.92 9.46
C SER A 18 11.19 -16.64 8.64
N SER A 19 12.34 -16.26 8.08
CA SER A 19 12.46 -15.09 7.19
C SER A 19 11.58 -15.22 5.96
N ARG A 20 11.60 -16.39 5.30
CA ARG A 20 10.73 -16.64 4.15
C ARG A 20 9.26 -16.52 4.53
N LYS A 21 8.87 -17.08 5.68
CA LYS A 21 7.50 -16.98 6.20
C LYS A 21 7.09 -15.52 6.42
N MET A 22 7.92 -14.74 7.11
CA MET A 22 7.63 -13.31 7.37
C MET A 22 7.45 -12.51 6.08
N VAL A 23 8.29 -12.76 5.07
CA VAL A 23 8.19 -12.07 3.77
C VAL A 23 6.88 -12.45 3.05
N LEU A 24 6.54 -13.73 3.00
CA LEU A 24 5.30 -14.18 2.35
C LEU A 24 4.05 -13.67 3.06
N GLU A 25 4.03 -13.66 4.39
CA GLU A 25 2.91 -13.09 5.16
C GLU A 25 2.74 -11.59 4.92
N ALA A 26 3.84 -10.83 4.88
CA ALA A 26 3.81 -9.41 4.57
C ALA A 26 3.33 -9.15 3.14
N PHE A 27 3.75 -9.99 2.18
CA PHE A 27 3.35 -9.92 0.78
C PHE A 27 1.85 -10.21 0.61
N GLU A 28 1.35 -11.31 1.15
CA GLU A 28 -0.08 -11.67 1.10
C GLU A 28 -0.96 -10.60 1.73
N ARG A 29 -0.50 -10.00 2.85
CA ARG A 29 -1.21 -8.89 3.48
C ARG A 29 -1.27 -7.66 2.57
N ALA A 30 -0.16 -7.30 1.93
CA ALA A 30 -0.08 -6.15 1.05
C ALA A 30 -0.93 -6.32 -0.22
N GLU A 31 -1.00 -7.53 -0.79
CA GLU A 31 -1.83 -7.81 -1.97
C GLU A 31 -3.33 -7.70 -1.69
N ARG A 32 -3.75 -8.03 -0.46
CA ARG A 32 -5.15 -7.94 -0.03
C ARG A 32 -5.56 -6.52 0.35
N GLU A 33 -4.59 -5.62 0.56
CA GLU A 33 -4.87 -4.26 0.97
C GLU A 33 -5.47 -3.46 -0.20
N PRO A 34 -6.65 -2.84 -0.03
CA PRO A 34 -7.21 -1.98 -1.06
C PRO A 34 -6.32 -0.75 -1.29
N LYS A 35 -6.26 -0.30 -2.54
CA LYS A 35 -5.50 0.89 -2.95
C LYS A 35 -5.97 2.13 -2.19
N PRO A 36 -5.09 3.11 -1.91
CA PRO A 36 -5.47 4.37 -1.28
C PRO A 36 -6.62 5.06 -2.03
N PRO A 37 -7.48 5.83 -1.37
CA PRO A 37 -8.67 6.40 -2.00
C PRO A 37 -8.29 7.39 -3.11
N PRO A 38 -9.04 7.51 -4.22
CA PRO A 38 -8.68 8.39 -5.35
C PRO A 38 -8.47 9.86 -4.96
N ARG A 39 -9.13 10.33 -3.89
CA ARG A 39 -8.94 11.68 -3.34
C ARG A 39 -7.52 11.97 -2.88
N SER A 40 -6.75 10.93 -2.51
CA SER A 40 -5.36 11.06 -2.08
C SER A 40 -4.42 11.51 -3.19
N LEU A 41 -4.85 11.41 -4.46
CA LEU A 41 -4.11 11.94 -5.62
C LEU A 41 -3.85 13.45 -5.51
N PHE A 42 -4.71 14.18 -4.80
CA PHE A 42 -4.63 15.63 -4.68
C PHE A 42 -3.98 16.12 -3.37
N SER A 43 -3.77 15.24 -2.39
CA SER A 43 -3.06 15.58 -1.15
C SER A 43 -1.55 15.57 -1.35
N ASP A 44 -0.82 16.20 -0.43
CA ASP A 44 0.65 16.23 -0.37
C ASP A 44 1.38 16.86 -1.57
N VAL A 45 0.66 17.43 -2.55
CA VAL A 45 1.24 18.26 -3.63
C VAL A 45 1.85 19.55 -3.07
N TYR A 46 1.18 20.14 -2.08
CA TYR A 46 1.63 21.29 -1.30
C TYR A 46 1.30 21.05 0.16
N ARG A 47 1.95 21.80 1.07
CA ARG A 47 1.62 21.77 2.50
C ARG A 47 0.13 22.02 2.76
N GLU A 48 -0.45 22.96 2.02
CA GLU A 48 -1.89 23.25 2.05
C GLU A 48 -2.45 23.19 0.64
N MET A 49 -3.59 22.51 0.49
CA MET A 49 -4.21 22.30 -0.82
C MET A 49 -4.73 23.63 -1.40
N PRO A 50 -4.18 24.12 -2.53
CA PRO A 50 -4.63 25.38 -3.11
C PRO A 50 -6.09 25.32 -3.56
N PRO A 51 -6.82 26.45 -3.60
CA PRO A 51 -8.24 26.47 -4.00
C PRO A 51 -8.53 25.83 -5.37
N ARG A 52 -7.60 25.95 -6.32
CA ARG A 52 -7.72 25.32 -7.65
C ARG A 52 -7.68 23.80 -7.56
N LEU A 53 -6.79 23.26 -6.74
CA LEU A 53 -6.62 21.82 -6.53
C LEU A 53 -7.81 21.22 -5.77
N ARG A 54 -8.37 21.97 -4.82
CA ARG A 54 -9.64 21.63 -4.17
C ARG A 54 -10.81 21.53 -5.16
N ARG A 55 -10.89 22.44 -6.13
CA ARG A 55 -11.93 22.41 -7.18
C ARG A 55 -11.78 21.18 -8.07
N GLN A 56 -10.57 20.87 -8.52
CA GLN A 56 -10.28 19.67 -9.32
C GLN A 56 -10.65 18.37 -8.57
N ARG A 57 -10.34 18.32 -7.26
CA ARG A 57 -10.77 17.19 -6.43
C ARG A 57 -12.30 17.04 -6.42
N ALA A 58 -13.04 18.13 -6.22
CA ALA A 58 -14.51 18.10 -6.21
C ALA A 58 -15.12 17.79 -7.59
N GLU A 59 -14.44 18.14 -8.68
CA GLU A 59 -14.80 17.73 -10.04
C GLU A 59 -14.65 16.22 -10.23
N LEU A 60 -13.54 15.63 -9.74
CA LEU A 60 -13.35 14.17 -9.79
C LEU A 60 -14.39 13.44 -8.96
N GLU A 61 -14.70 13.93 -7.75
CA GLU A 61 -15.72 13.32 -6.88
C GLU A 61 -17.08 13.26 -7.59
N ARG A 62 -17.54 14.36 -8.18
CA ARG A 62 -18.79 14.40 -8.98
C ARG A 62 -18.75 13.51 -10.23
N HIS A 63 -17.59 13.42 -10.89
CA HIS A 63 -17.41 12.56 -12.05
C HIS A 63 -17.57 11.08 -11.67
N LEU A 64 -16.97 10.67 -10.55
CA LEU A 64 -17.08 9.29 -10.06
C LEU A 64 -18.48 8.96 -9.52
N GLU A 65 -19.22 9.95 -9.02
CA GLU A 65 -20.65 9.76 -8.65
C GLU A 65 -21.51 9.43 -9.87
N THR A 66 -21.24 10.05 -11.02
CA THR A 66 -22.04 9.88 -12.25
C THR A 66 -21.54 8.73 -13.13
N TYR A 67 -20.23 8.57 -13.25
CA TYR A 67 -19.56 7.67 -14.20
C TYR A 67 -18.67 6.63 -13.51
N GLY A 68 -18.87 6.39 -12.21
CA GLY A 68 -18.05 5.49 -11.41
C GLY A 68 -18.02 4.04 -11.93
N GLU A 69 -19.06 3.62 -12.64
CA GLU A 69 -19.13 2.28 -13.26
C GLU A 69 -18.03 2.01 -14.29
N HIS A 70 -17.45 3.06 -14.88
CA HIS A 70 -16.35 2.94 -15.83
C HIS A 70 -14.96 2.88 -15.16
N TYR A 71 -14.89 2.95 -13.83
CA TYR A 71 -13.64 2.96 -13.07
C TYR A 71 -13.56 1.77 -12.12
N PRO A 72 -12.36 1.22 -11.88
CA PRO A 72 -12.17 0.06 -11.00
C PRO A 72 -12.21 0.43 -9.50
N LEU A 73 -13.29 1.09 -9.05
CA LEU A 73 -13.45 1.64 -7.69
C LEU A 73 -13.50 0.56 -6.60
N GLN A 74 -13.83 -0.68 -6.96
CA GLN A 74 -13.89 -1.82 -6.04
C GLN A 74 -12.55 -2.17 -5.35
N HIS A 75 -11.42 -1.79 -5.96
CA HIS A 75 -10.09 -2.05 -5.40
C HIS A 75 -9.55 -0.88 -4.58
N PHE A 76 -10.30 0.21 -4.45
CA PHE A 76 -9.87 1.42 -3.74
C PHE A 76 -10.58 1.51 -2.39
N GLN A 77 -9.88 2.07 -1.41
CA GLN A 77 -10.44 2.46 -0.13
C GLN A 77 -11.50 3.55 -0.33
N LYS A 78 -12.53 3.54 0.51
CA LYS A 78 -13.58 4.55 0.50
C LYS A 78 -13.14 5.87 1.08
#